data_AF-A0A511J6R7-F1
#
_entry.id   AF-A0A511J6R7-F1
#
_cell.length_a   1.000
_cell.length_b   1.000
_cell.length_c   1.000
_cell.angle_alpha   90.00
_cell.angle_beta   90.00
_cell.angle_gamma   90.00
#
_symmetry.space_group_name_H-M   'P 1'
#
loop_
_entity.id
_entity.type
_entity.pdbx_description
1 polymer ?
#
loop_
_entity_poly.entity_id
_entity_poly.type
_entity_poly.pdbx_seq_one_letter_code
_entity_poly.pdbx_strand_id
1 'polypeptide(L)'
;MCFWEDDAVQLRWPDWYGGANTPSLIEAQRTFAEVGAMESRFIGHVRAADESEPLDEGWRPIDLAVDEFEVRGVQEAPWPSDHTTLYWWRPTFWRHA
;
A
#
# COMPACT_ATOMS: atom_id res chain seq x y z
N MET A 1 -10.91 3.99 8.72
CA MET A 1 -11.11 2.94 7.71
C MET A 1 -10.37 1.68 8.09
N CYS A 2 -9.03 1.65 8.07
CA CYS A 2 -8.28 0.42 8.38
C CYS A 2 -7.09 0.57 9.36
N PHE A 3 -6.83 1.77 9.90
CA PHE A 3 -5.66 2.15 10.71
C PHE A 3 -4.30 2.24 9.97
N TRP A 4 -4.28 2.03 8.65
CA TRP A 4 -3.08 2.23 7.84
C TRP A 4 -2.65 3.70 7.78
N GLU A 5 -1.34 3.94 7.89
CA GLU A 5 -0.68 5.24 7.66
C GLU A 5 0.09 5.20 6.33
N ASP A 6 -0.05 6.23 5.50
CA ASP A 6 0.67 6.28 4.23
C ASP A 6 2.19 6.46 4.45
N ASP A 7 3.00 5.60 3.82
CA ASP A 7 4.43 5.51 4.08
C ASP A 7 5.22 5.26 2.79
N ALA A 8 6.11 6.19 2.44
CA ALA A 8 6.87 6.14 1.20
C ALA A 8 7.80 4.93 1.08
N VAL A 9 8.30 4.40 2.22
CA VAL A 9 9.14 3.20 2.23
C VAL A 9 8.32 1.98 1.86
N GLN A 10 7.12 1.85 2.42
CA GLN A 10 6.21 0.74 2.15
C GLN A 10 5.47 0.88 0.80
N LEU A 11 5.37 2.08 0.24
CA LEU A 11 4.93 2.27 -1.16
C LEU A 11 6.02 1.84 -2.16
N ARG A 12 7.30 2.11 -1.84
CA ARG A 12 8.45 1.74 -2.67
C ARG A 12 8.77 0.25 -2.61
N TRP A 13 8.73 -0.33 -1.41
CA TRP A 13 8.99 -1.74 -1.14
C TRP A 13 7.79 -2.33 -0.36
N PRO A 14 6.77 -2.85 -1.05
CA PRO A 14 5.50 -3.22 -0.43
C PRO A 14 5.56 -4.48 0.44
N ASP A 15 6.67 -5.21 0.43
CA ASP A 15 7.01 -6.31 1.34
C ASP A 15 7.90 -5.85 2.53
N TRP A 16 8.09 -4.54 2.71
CA TRP A 16 8.79 -3.96 3.84
C TRP A 16 7.90 -3.93 5.09
N TYR A 17 8.36 -4.61 6.14
CA TYR A 17 7.69 -4.63 7.46
C TYR A 17 8.37 -3.64 8.40
N GLY A 18 7.59 -3.09 9.34
CA GLY A 18 8.05 -2.03 10.23
C GLY A 18 8.16 -0.66 9.55
N GLY A 19 8.35 0.39 10.36
CA GLY A 19 8.24 1.79 9.92
C GLY A 19 7.01 2.43 10.56
N ALA A 20 6.26 3.22 9.78
CA ALA A 20 4.97 3.77 10.22
C ALA A 20 3.95 2.67 10.55
N ASN A 21 3.96 1.58 9.76
CA ASN A 21 3.10 0.43 9.97
C ASN A 21 3.93 -0.79 10.41
N THR A 22 3.39 -1.57 11.36
CA THR A 22 3.99 -2.86 11.74
C THR A 22 3.95 -3.89 10.60
N PRO A 23 2.79 -4.18 9.96
CA PRO A 23 2.74 -5.10 8.84
C PRO A 23 3.27 -4.43 7.57
N SER A 24 3.68 -5.22 6.59
CA SER A 24 3.93 -4.72 5.24
C SER A 24 2.63 -4.30 4.54
N LEU A 25 2.73 -3.51 3.48
CA LEU A 25 1.57 -3.08 2.70
C LEU A 25 0.82 -4.27 2.08
N ILE A 26 1.54 -5.28 1.58
CA ILE A 26 0.95 -6.51 1.05
C ILE A 26 0.17 -7.26 2.13
N GLU A 27 0.75 -7.41 3.33
CA GLU A 27 0.08 -8.09 4.45
C GLU A 27 -1.14 -7.31 4.93
N ALA A 28 -1.04 -5.98 4.99
CA ALA A 28 -2.15 -5.12 5.37
C ALA A 28 -3.31 -5.17 4.36
N GLN A 29 -3.03 -5.19 3.06
CA GLN A 29 -4.06 -5.32 2.02
C GLN A 29 -4.79 -6.66 2.13
N ARG A 30 -4.06 -7.76 2.35
CA ARG A 30 -4.65 -9.10 2.55
C ARG A 30 -5.51 -9.13 3.81
N THR A 31 -4.99 -8.63 4.92
CA THR A 31 -5.73 -8.60 6.19
C THR A 31 -6.98 -7.72 6.09
N PHE A 32 -6.89 -6.58 5.40
CA PHE A 32 -8.04 -5.71 5.19
C PHE A 32 -9.14 -6.41 4.37
N ALA A 33 -8.78 -7.17 3.33
CA ALA A 33 -9.74 -7.95 2.55
C ALA A 33 -10.43 -9.04 3.38
N GLU A 34 -9.76 -9.59 4.39
CA GLU A 34 -10.30 -10.66 5.25
C GLU A 34 -11.15 -10.12 6.42
N VAL A 35 -10.69 -9.06 7.09
CA VAL A 35 -11.27 -8.61 8.38
C VAL A 35 -11.61 -7.11 8.44
N GLY A 36 -11.37 -6.34 7.38
CA GLY A 36 -11.68 -4.91 7.32
C GLY A 36 -10.72 -4.01 8.13
N ALA A 37 -9.59 -4.53 8.59
CA ALA A 37 -8.54 -3.79 9.29
C ALA A 37 -7.16 -4.13 8.72
N MET A 38 -6.16 -3.25 8.88
CA MET A 38 -4.80 -3.53 8.41
C MET A 38 -4.12 -4.67 9.16
N GLU A 39 -4.58 -4.97 10.38
CA GLU A 39 -4.06 -6.00 11.29
C GLU A 39 -5.18 -6.41 12.27
N SER A 40 -5.21 -7.68 12.70
CA SER A 40 -6.31 -8.21 13.53
C SER A 40 -6.50 -7.48 14.86
N ARG A 41 -5.44 -6.94 15.46
CA ARG A 41 -5.52 -6.17 16.72
C ARG A 41 -6.36 -4.89 16.60
N PHE A 42 -6.58 -4.40 15.37
CA PHE A 42 -7.32 -3.16 15.11
C PHE A 42 -8.80 -3.40 14.75
N ILE A 43 -9.27 -4.64 14.64
CA ILE A 43 -10.67 -4.96 14.28
C ILE A 43 -11.67 -4.21 15.18
N GLY A 44 -11.42 -4.12 16.49
CA GLY A 44 -12.28 -3.41 17.44
C GLY A 44 -12.14 -1.88 17.44
N HIS A 45 -11.22 -1.33 16.64
CA HIS A 45 -10.91 0.09 16.58
C HIS A 45 -11.31 0.72 15.23
N VAL A 46 -11.51 -0.09 14.19
CA VAL A 46 -11.97 0.37 12.88
C VAL A 46 -13.49 0.41 12.78
N ARG A 47 -13.99 1.25 11.88
CA ARG A 47 -15.35 1.10 11.33
C ARG A 47 -15.25 0.41 9.98
N ALA A 48 -16.29 -0.34 9.61
CA ALA A 48 -16.41 -0.89 8.27
C ALA A 48 -16.31 0.21 7.21
N ALA A 49 -15.78 -0.18 6.04
CA ALA A 49 -15.77 0.69 4.89
C ALA A 49 -17.19 0.90 4.37
N ASP A 50 -17.52 2.14 4.00
CA ASP A 50 -18.79 2.45 3.35
C ASP A 50 -18.61 2.43 1.83
N GLU A 51 -19.56 1.85 1.10
CA GLU A 51 -19.51 1.71 -0.37
C GLU A 51 -19.54 3.07 -1.10
N SER A 52 -20.02 4.12 -0.44
CA SER A 52 -20.05 5.49 -0.98
C SER A 52 -18.73 6.24 -0.81
N GLU A 53 -17.77 5.68 -0.08
CA GLU A 53 -16.46 6.30 0.06
C GLU A 53 -15.68 6.22 -1.25
N PRO A 54 -15.13 7.35 -1.72
CA PRO A 54 -14.44 7.39 -2.99
C PRO A 54 -13.16 6.54 -2.93
N LEU A 55 -12.98 5.70 -3.94
CA LEU A 55 -11.70 5.08 -4.27
C LEU A 55 -11.11 5.80 -5.49
N ASP A 56 -9.78 5.93 -5.53
CA ASP A 56 -9.09 6.34 -6.75
C ASP A 56 -9.42 5.36 -7.88
N GLU A 57 -9.70 5.86 -9.09
CA GLU A 57 -10.22 5.05 -10.21
C GLU A 57 -9.34 3.85 -10.58
N GLY A 58 -8.01 4.00 -10.46
CA GLY A 58 -7.06 2.92 -10.74
C GLY A 58 -6.80 1.99 -9.56
N TRP A 59 -7.33 2.28 -8.36
CA TRP A 59 -7.03 1.54 -7.14
C TRP A 59 -7.40 0.06 -7.28
N ARG A 60 -6.44 -0.79 -6.95
CA ARG A 60 -6.60 -2.24 -6.79
C ARG A 60 -5.57 -2.78 -5.80
N PRO A 61 -5.80 -3.96 -5.21
CA PRO A 61 -4.75 -4.68 -4.48
C PRO A 61 -3.49 -4.83 -5.35
N ILE A 62 -2.35 -4.86 -4.68
CA ILE A 62 -1.06 -5.11 -5.33
C ILE A 62 -1.08 -6.48 -5.99
N ASP A 63 -0.67 -6.52 -7.24
CA ASP A 63 -0.46 -7.73 -8.01
C ASP A 63 0.99 -7.75 -8.49
N LEU A 64 1.82 -8.55 -7.81
CA LEU A 64 3.25 -8.68 -8.10
C LEU A 64 3.55 -9.30 -9.47
N ALA A 65 2.55 -9.81 -10.20
CA ALA A 65 2.73 -10.25 -11.58
C ALA A 65 2.69 -9.10 -12.60
N VAL A 66 2.14 -7.94 -12.22
CA VAL A 66 1.98 -6.77 -13.10
C VAL A 66 2.60 -5.50 -12.54
N ASP A 67 2.71 -5.37 -11.22
CA ASP A 67 3.28 -4.22 -10.53
C ASP A 67 4.79 -4.43 -10.32
N GLU A 68 5.60 -3.59 -10.96
CA GLU A 68 7.05 -3.64 -10.81
C GLU A 68 7.51 -2.81 -9.60
N PHE A 69 7.80 -3.50 -8.50
CA PHE A 69 8.44 -2.91 -7.33
C PHE A 69 9.93 -3.24 -7.29
N GLU A 70 10.71 -2.38 -6.64
CA GLU A 70 12.11 -2.68 -6.38
C GLU A 70 12.23 -3.84 -5.38
N VAL A 71 13.35 -4.57 -5.43
CA VAL A 71 13.66 -5.56 -4.41
C VAL A 71 13.83 -4.84 -3.07
N ARG A 72 13.25 -5.39 -1.99
CA ARG A 72 13.28 -4.81 -0.65
C ARG A 72 14.66 -4.29 -0.25
N GLY A 73 14.76 -2.98 -0.01
CA GLY A 73 15.98 -2.29 0.43
C GLY A 73 17.04 -2.08 -0.66
N VAL A 74 16.78 -2.51 -1.88
CA VAL A 74 17.58 -2.17 -3.05
C VAL A 74 17.00 -0.90 -3.65
N GLN A 75 17.80 0.16 -3.69
CA GLN A 75 17.43 1.43 -4.27
C GLN A 75 17.92 1.50 -5.73
N GLU A 76 17.06 1.18 -6.70
CA GLU A 76 17.43 1.19 -8.13
C GLU A 76 17.31 2.58 -8.76
N ALA A 77 16.44 3.44 -8.24
CA ALA A 77 16.27 4.83 -8.66
C ALA A 77 16.39 5.84 -7.49
N PRO A 78 16.69 7.13 -7.73
CA PRO A 78 16.55 8.16 -6.68
C PRO A 78 15.12 8.23 -6.11
N TRP A 79 14.96 8.74 -4.89
CA TRP A 79 13.63 9.06 -4.37
C TRP A 79 12.97 10.15 -5.23
N PRO A 80 11.69 10.00 -5.62
CA PRO A 80 11.00 11.03 -6.40
C PRO A 80 10.71 12.24 -5.51
N SER A 81 10.76 13.43 -6.09
CA SER A 81 10.33 14.65 -5.37
C SER A 81 8.83 14.67 -5.09
N ASP A 82 8.05 13.96 -5.90
CA ASP A 82 6.62 13.75 -5.73
C ASP A 82 6.36 12.28 -5.36
N HIS A 83 6.07 12.03 -4.08
CA HIS A 83 5.81 10.67 -3.59
C HIS A 83 4.50 10.07 -4.13
N THR A 84 3.60 10.85 -4.74
CA THR A 84 2.39 10.28 -5.37
C THR A 84 2.72 9.44 -6.61
N THR A 85 3.94 9.58 -7.15
CA THR A 85 4.47 8.70 -8.20
C THR A 85 4.81 7.29 -7.69
N LEU A 86 4.82 7.06 -6.37
CA LEU A 86 4.96 5.74 -5.75
C LEU A 86 3.62 4.97 -5.68
N TYR A 87 2.50 5.61 -6.00
CA TYR A 87 1.19 4.96 -5.99
C TYR A 87 1.04 4.04 -7.21
N TRP A 88 1.18 2.73 -7.00
CA TRP A 88 1.14 1.69 -8.06
C TRP A 88 -0.15 1.69 -8.88
N TRP A 89 -1.22 2.22 -8.30
CA TRP A 89 -2.52 2.29 -8.96
C TRP A 89 -2.71 3.50 -9.86
N ARG A 90 -1.73 4.41 -9.94
CA ARG A 90 -1.82 5.62 -10.76
C ARG A 90 -1.08 5.45 -12.09
N PRO A 91 -1.54 6.11 -13.17
CA PRO A 91 -0.83 6.15 -14.46
C PRO A 91 0.54 6.85 -14.41
N THR A 92 0.84 7.52 -13.29
CA THR A 92 2.12 8.19 -13.04
C THR A 92 3.06 7.32 -12.21
N PHE A 93 2.76 6.03 -12.04
CA PHE A 93 3.60 5.13 -11.27
C PHE A 93 4.99 5.08 -11.90
N TRP A 94 6.00 5.41 -11.10
CA TRP A 94 7.38 5.57 -11.54
C TRP A 94 8.06 4.32 -12.12
N ARG A 95 7.42 3.14 -12.04
CA ARG A 95 7.95 1.84 -12.50
C ARG A 95 7.03 1.16 -13.53
N HIS A 96 6.44 1.94 -14.45
CA HIS A 96 5.77 1.33 -15.59
C HIS A 96 6.77 0.55 -16.46
N ALA A 97 6.43 -0.72 -16.71
CA ALA A 97 7.00 -1.54 -17.78
C ALA A 97 6.68 -0.96 -19.17
#